data_AF-A0AA43D107-F1
#
_entry.id   AF-A0AA43D107-F1
#
_cell.length_a   1.000
_cell.length_b   1.000
_cell.length_c   1.000
_cell.angle_alpha   90.00
_cell.angle_beta   90.00
_cell.angle_gamma   90.00
#
_symmetry.space_group_name_H-M   'P 1'
#
loop_
_entity.id
_entity.type
_entity.pdbx_description
1 polymer ?
#
loop_
_entity_poly.entity_id
_entity_poly.type
_entity_poly.pdbx_seq_one_letter_code
_entity_poly.pdbx_strand_id
1 'polypeptide(L)'
;MAESTNCKLCDTPLGLKIISPLAGEEGVLKISITDFPGLECERGHRQFVSRDFPMQLLEQVTGGDKVGLPAGRKQGLIFKKYHCGKCGELLGADGEPRPFGFDVTVAGATKMHVELAVPVYKCASCGQEQVREAGEIEGLAPAALAHAFQAAGIKPQA
;
A
#
# COMPACT_ATOMS: atom_id res chain seq x y z
N MET A 1 -24.72 -10.93 0.16
CA MET A 1 -25.53 -9.70 0.14
C MET A 1 -25.29 -9.05 -1.21
N ALA A 2 -26.33 -8.65 -1.94
CA ALA A 2 -26.14 -8.04 -3.27
C ALA A 2 -25.52 -6.65 -3.12
N GLU A 3 -24.45 -6.37 -3.85
CA GLU A 3 -23.81 -5.06 -3.90
C GLU A 3 -24.76 -4.05 -4.55
N SER A 4 -24.73 -2.82 -4.04
CA SER A 4 -25.61 -1.74 -4.52
C SER A 4 -25.20 -1.33 -5.92
N THR A 5 -26.10 -1.47 -6.89
CA THR A 5 -25.89 -0.98 -8.26
C THR A 5 -26.04 0.54 -8.39
N ASN A 6 -26.46 1.23 -7.32
CA ASN A 6 -26.71 2.67 -7.31
C ASN A 6 -25.77 3.41 -6.35
N CYS A 7 -25.43 4.65 -6.72
CA CYS A 7 -24.58 5.56 -5.96
C CYS A 7 -25.27 6.00 -4.67
N LYS A 8 -24.58 5.91 -3.53
CA LYS A 8 -25.16 6.29 -2.23
C LYS A 8 -25.30 7.80 -2.01
N LEU A 9 -24.69 8.63 -2.86
CA LEU A 9 -24.73 10.09 -2.74
C LEU A 9 -25.81 10.72 -3.63
N CYS A 10 -26.14 10.11 -4.77
CA CYS A 10 -27.07 10.69 -5.74
C CYS A 10 -28.05 9.70 -6.38
N ASP A 11 -28.03 8.43 -5.96
CA ASP A 11 -28.91 7.33 -6.39
C ASP A 11 -28.87 6.98 -7.89
N THR A 12 -27.95 7.58 -8.66
CA THR A 12 -27.74 7.21 -10.06
C THR A 12 -26.96 5.89 -10.17
N PRO A 13 -27.14 5.12 -11.25
CA PRO A 13 -26.41 3.87 -11.46
C PRO A 13 -24.90 4.03 -11.35
N LEU A 14 -24.24 3.02 -10.79
CA LEU A 14 -22.79 2.87 -10.74
C LEU A 14 -22.34 1.97 -11.89
N GLY A 15 -21.24 2.37 -12.54
CA GLY A 15 -20.54 1.53 -13.51
C GLY A 15 -19.12 1.22 -13.04
N LEU A 16 -18.63 0.03 -13.39
CA LEU A 16 -17.22 -0.32 -13.20
C LEU A 16 -16.34 0.60 -14.05
N LYS A 17 -15.32 1.18 -13.43
CA LYS A 17 -14.33 2.06 -14.05
C LYS A 17 -12.95 1.76 -13.50
N ILE A 18 -11.95 2.01 -14.34
CA ILE A 18 -10.56 2.06 -13.89
C ILE A 18 -10.30 3.50 -13.43
N ILE A 19 -9.92 3.64 -12.17
CA ILE A 19 -9.57 4.91 -11.53
C ILE A 19 -8.05 4.88 -11.39
N SER A 20 -7.31 5.73 -12.09
CA SER A 20 -5.85 5.67 -12.06
C SER A 20 -5.23 7.03 -12.39
N PRO A 21 -4.08 7.39 -11.81
CA PRO A 21 -3.41 6.71 -10.69
C PRO A 21 -4.03 7.10 -9.33
N LEU A 22 -3.88 6.23 -8.34
CA LEU A 22 -4.10 6.56 -6.93
C LEU A 22 -2.74 6.72 -6.27
N ALA A 23 -2.57 7.72 -5.41
CA ALA A 23 -1.33 7.90 -4.67
C ALA A 23 -1.60 8.44 -3.28
N GLY A 24 -0.88 7.90 -2.30
CA GLY A 24 -0.96 8.32 -0.90
C GLY A 24 0.36 8.10 -0.19
N GLU A 25 0.60 8.86 0.87
CA GLU A 25 1.85 8.86 1.62
C GLU A 25 1.55 8.83 3.11
N GLU A 26 2.35 8.08 3.87
CA GLU A 26 2.36 8.11 5.33
C GLU A 26 3.80 7.90 5.82
N GLY A 27 4.33 8.85 6.59
CA GLY A 27 5.71 8.81 7.05
C GLY A 27 6.71 8.68 5.90
N VAL A 28 7.48 7.59 5.90
CA VAL A 28 8.48 7.28 4.86
C VAL A 28 7.94 6.43 3.71
N LEU A 29 6.69 5.95 3.82
CA LEU A 29 6.06 5.08 2.84
C LEU A 29 5.24 5.93 1.87
N LYS A 30 5.51 5.76 0.57
CA LYS A 30 4.62 6.21 -0.50
C LYS A 30 4.01 5.00 -1.20
N ILE A 31 2.72 5.06 -1.47
CA ILE A 31 2.00 4.04 -2.22
C ILE A 31 1.42 4.68 -3.46
N SER A 32 1.64 4.05 -4.61
CA SER A 32 0.88 4.35 -5.82
C SER A 32 0.20 3.08 -6.34
N ILE A 33 -0.98 3.25 -6.92
CA ILE A 33 -1.76 2.16 -7.51
C ILE A 33 -2.18 2.58 -8.91
N THR A 34 -1.88 1.72 -9.89
CA THR A 34 -2.39 1.86 -11.25
C THR A 34 -3.39 0.77 -11.56
N ASP A 35 -4.30 1.08 -12.49
CA ASP A 35 -5.37 0.18 -12.93
C ASP A 35 -6.33 -0.22 -11.80
N PHE A 36 -6.56 0.68 -10.85
CA PHE A 36 -7.43 0.42 -9.71
C PHE A 36 -8.90 0.32 -10.17
N PRO A 37 -9.56 -0.81 -9.94
CA PRO A 37 -10.97 -0.97 -10.26
C PRO A 37 -11.84 -0.31 -9.19
N GLY A 38 -12.75 0.55 -9.61
CA GLY A 38 -13.73 1.19 -8.75
C GLY A 38 -15.08 1.34 -9.44
N LEU A 39 -16.07 1.79 -8.68
CA LEU A 39 -17.38 2.14 -9.20
C LEU A 39 -17.47 3.66 -9.33
N GLU A 40 -17.95 4.17 -10.46
CA GLU A 40 -18.23 5.59 -10.66
C GLU A 40 -19.62 5.77 -11.25
N CYS A 41 -20.35 6.77 -10.75
CA CYS A 41 -21.63 7.17 -11.34
C CYS A 41 -21.47 8.34 -12.31
N GLU A 42 -22.50 8.66 -13.08
CA GLU A 42 -22.46 9.77 -14.05
C GLU A 42 -22.21 11.16 -13.43
N ARG A 43 -22.37 11.30 -12.10
CA ARG A 43 -22.03 12.53 -11.37
C ARG A 43 -20.59 12.55 -10.82
N GLY A 44 -19.78 11.55 -11.14
CA GLY A 44 -18.37 11.47 -10.73
C GLY A 44 -18.13 11.00 -9.29
N HIS A 45 -19.16 10.59 -8.55
CA HIS A 45 -18.96 9.97 -7.24
C HIS A 45 -18.35 8.58 -7.39
N ARG A 46 -17.29 8.31 -6.62
CA ARG A 46 -16.51 7.06 -6.67
C ARG A 46 -16.71 6.22 -5.43
N GLN A 47 -16.81 4.90 -5.62
CA GLN A 47 -16.94 3.91 -4.55
C GLN A 47 -16.03 2.71 -4.83
N PHE A 48 -15.70 1.94 -3.80
CA PHE A 48 -15.03 0.66 -3.99
C PHE A 48 -15.91 -0.32 -4.76
N VAL A 49 -15.31 -1.34 -5.39
CA VAL A 49 -16.05 -2.42 -6.08
C VAL A 49 -16.84 -3.30 -5.11
N SER A 50 -16.36 -3.44 -3.87
CA SER A 50 -17.04 -4.15 -2.79
C SER A 50 -16.76 -3.50 -1.43
N ARG A 51 -17.55 -3.86 -0.42
CA ARG A 51 -17.35 -3.40 0.97
C ARG A 51 -16.02 -3.88 1.58
N ASP A 52 -15.63 -5.11 1.25
CA ASP A 52 -14.43 -5.75 1.82
C ASP A 52 -13.15 -5.40 1.05
N PHE A 53 -13.28 -4.79 -0.13
CA PHE A 53 -12.17 -4.49 -1.03
C PHE A 53 -11.00 -3.75 -0.35
N PRO A 54 -11.21 -2.68 0.46
CA PRO A 54 -10.09 -1.95 1.08
C PRO A 54 -9.27 -2.84 2.02
N MET A 55 -9.95 -3.70 2.79
CA MET A 55 -9.29 -4.62 3.71
C MET A 55 -8.54 -5.72 2.98
N GLN A 56 -9.14 -6.30 1.94
CA GLN A 56 -8.47 -7.31 1.12
C GLN A 56 -7.25 -6.73 0.39
N LEU A 57 -7.33 -5.50 -0.12
CA LEU A 57 -6.18 -4.82 -0.71
C LEU A 57 -5.09 -4.55 0.34
N LEU A 58 -5.46 -4.07 1.53
CA LEU A 58 -4.51 -3.89 2.63
C LEU A 58 -3.79 -5.20 2.97
N GLU A 59 -4.52 -6.31 3.09
CA GLU A 59 -3.95 -7.65 3.32
C GLU A 59 -3.01 -8.09 2.18
N GLN A 60 -3.27 -7.72 0.93
CA GLN A 60 -2.33 -8.00 -0.17
C GLN A 60 -1.05 -7.16 -0.06
N VAL A 61 -1.17 -5.90 0.37
CA VAL A 61 -0.04 -4.96 0.50
C VAL A 61 0.83 -5.29 1.71
N THR A 62 0.23 -5.73 2.82
CA THR A 62 0.94 -6.00 4.08
C THR A 62 1.19 -7.49 4.34
N GLY A 63 0.48 -8.39 3.66
CA GLY A 63 0.56 -9.83 3.90
C GLY A 63 1.80 -10.47 3.29
N GLY A 64 2.91 -10.45 4.06
CA GLY A 64 4.04 -11.39 4.08
C GLY A 64 4.76 -11.71 2.76
N ASP A 65 6.10 -11.60 2.74
CA ASP A 65 7.07 -11.90 1.65
C ASP A 65 6.78 -11.34 0.24
N LYS A 66 5.59 -10.83 -0.06
CA LYS A 66 5.16 -10.41 -1.42
C LYS A 66 5.90 -9.20 -1.94
N VAL A 67 6.27 -8.26 -1.08
CA VAL A 67 7.12 -7.14 -1.50
C VAL A 67 8.56 -7.61 -1.74
N GLY A 68 8.93 -8.82 -1.28
CA GLY A 68 10.26 -9.38 -1.45
C GLY A 68 11.37 -8.54 -0.82
N LEU A 69 11.01 -7.61 0.05
CA LEU A 69 11.95 -6.67 0.66
C LEU A 69 12.72 -7.37 1.76
N PRO A 70 14.05 -7.55 1.61
CA PRO A 70 14.88 -7.93 2.75
C PRO A 70 14.67 -6.88 3.84
N ALA A 71 14.56 -7.34 5.08
CA ALA A 71 14.33 -6.47 6.22
C ALA A 71 15.45 -6.62 7.25
N GLY A 72 15.88 -5.48 7.79
CA GLY A 72 16.72 -5.43 8.97
C GLY A 72 15.99 -5.86 10.23
N ARG A 73 16.71 -5.79 11.35
CA ARG A 73 16.19 -6.08 12.68
C ARG A 73 16.41 -4.90 13.60
N LYS A 74 15.35 -4.53 14.30
CA LYS A 74 15.40 -3.53 15.36
C LYS A 74 15.92 -4.15 16.65
N GLN A 75 16.91 -3.53 17.26
CA GLN A 75 17.47 -3.93 18.55
C GLN A 75 17.62 -2.73 19.48
N GLY A 76 17.52 -2.99 20.79
CA GLY A 76 17.64 -1.98 21.84
C GLY A 76 16.30 -1.39 22.31
N LEU A 77 16.11 -1.33 23.62
CA LEU A 77 14.87 -0.86 24.27
C LEU A 77 14.82 0.67 24.43
N ILE A 78 15.99 1.33 24.57
CA ILE A 78 16.09 2.78 24.88
C ILE A 78 16.58 3.58 23.67
N PHE A 79 17.52 3.02 22.89
CA PHE A 79 17.99 3.60 21.64
C PHE A 79 17.77 2.58 20.52
N LYS A 80 16.72 2.78 19.72
CA LYS A 80 16.38 1.92 18.59
C LYS A 80 17.53 1.95 17.59
N LYS A 81 18.23 0.82 17.44
CA LYS A 81 19.26 0.61 16.42
C LYS A 81 18.78 -0.44 15.43
N TYR A 82 19.04 -0.19 14.15
CA TYR A 82 18.66 -1.10 13.08
C TYR A 82 19.89 -1.86 12.61
N HIS A 83 19.80 -3.18 12.56
CA HIS A 83 20.88 -4.07 12.16
C HIS A 83 20.51 -4.82 10.89
N CYS A 84 21.50 -5.13 10.09
CA CYS A 84 21.35 -5.88 8.86
C CYS A 84 20.76 -7.27 9.14
N GLY A 85 19.67 -7.63 8.46
CA GLY A 85 19.01 -8.94 8.61
C GLY A 85 19.89 -10.12 8.19
N LYS A 86 20.89 -9.88 7.31
CA LYS A 86 21.84 -10.90 6.83
C LYS A 86 23.05 -11.11 7.74
N CYS A 87 23.88 -10.09 8.00
CA CYS A 87 25.12 -10.23 8.76
C CYS A 87 25.09 -9.67 10.20
N GLY A 88 24.00 -8.99 10.60
CA GLY A 88 23.87 -8.41 11.94
C GLY A 88 24.59 -7.07 12.16
N GLU A 89 25.33 -6.55 11.17
CA GLU A 89 26.02 -5.25 11.27
C GLU A 89 25.04 -4.08 11.42
N LEU A 90 25.44 -3.02 12.12
CA LEU A 90 24.62 -1.81 12.25
C LEU A 90 24.36 -1.17 10.88
N LEU A 91 23.10 -0.84 10.59
CA LEU A 91 22.73 -0.11 9.38
C LEU A 91 22.98 1.38 9.56
N GLY A 92 23.35 2.04 8.45
CA GLY A 92 23.49 3.49 8.40
C GLY A 92 22.17 4.22 8.64
N ALA A 93 22.27 5.52 8.92
CA ALA A 93 21.10 6.37 9.15
C ALA A 93 20.36 6.73 7.86
N ASP A 94 21.07 6.85 6.74
CA ASP A 94 20.53 7.34 5.48
C ASP A 94 20.10 6.18 4.58
N GLY A 95 18.83 6.22 4.17
CA GLY A 95 18.26 5.29 3.20
C GLY A 95 17.79 6.07 1.99
N GLU A 96 17.94 5.50 0.81
CA GLU A 96 17.47 6.10 -0.43
C GLU A 96 16.09 5.55 -0.77
N PRO A 97 15.08 6.39 -1.08
CA PRO A 97 13.79 5.92 -1.54
C PRO A 97 13.94 5.08 -2.81
N ARG A 98 13.38 3.87 -2.82
CA ARG A 98 13.33 3.00 -4.00
C ARG A 98 11.91 2.47 -4.20
N PRO A 99 11.42 2.42 -5.44
CA PRO A 99 10.13 1.83 -5.76
C PRO A 99 10.21 0.31 -5.80
N PHE A 100 9.16 -0.33 -5.32
CA PHE A 100 8.94 -1.77 -5.34
C PHE A 100 7.53 -2.05 -5.86
N GLY A 101 7.46 -2.47 -7.11
CA GLY A 101 6.22 -2.78 -7.81
C GLY A 101 5.85 -4.25 -7.68
N PHE A 102 4.58 -4.53 -7.43
CA PHE A 102 4.01 -5.86 -7.49
C PHE A 102 2.54 -5.80 -7.89
N ASP A 103 2.06 -6.89 -8.46
CA ASP A 103 0.67 -6.97 -8.86
C ASP A 103 -0.18 -7.62 -7.77
N VAL A 104 -1.38 -7.09 -7.58
CA VAL A 104 -2.36 -7.61 -6.63
C VAL A 104 -3.66 -7.95 -7.35
N THR A 105 -4.28 -9.05 -6.92
CA THR A 105 -5.62 -9.43 -7.33
C THR A 105 -6.46 -9.53 -6.07
N VAL A 106 -7.57 -8.79 -6.06
CA VAL A 106 -8.56 -8.78 -4.98
C VAL A 106 -9.81 -9.50 -5.49
N ALA A 107 -10.58 -10.15 -4.61
CA ALA A 107 -11.76 -10.89 -5.03
C ALA A 107 -12.77 -9.94 -5.71
N GLY A 108 -13.30 -10.34 -6.86
CA GLY A 108 -14.26 -9.53 -7.63
C GLY A 108 -13.63 -8.37 -8.41
N ALA A 109 -12.30 -8.29 -8.50
CA ALA A 109 -11.59 -7.21 -9.16
C ALA A 109 -10.62 -7.72 -10.24
N THR A 110 -10.35 -6.85 -11.21
CA THR A 110 -9.23 -7.04 -12.13
C THR A 110 -7.91 -6.88 -11.39
N LYS A 111 -6.86 -7.50 -11.94
CA LYS A 111 -5.48 -7.32 -11.50
C LYS A 111 -5.11 -5.84 -11.57
N MET A 112 -4.46 -5.33 -10.52
CA MET A 112 -3.97 -3.95 -10.43
C MET A 112 -2.50 -3.95 -9.99
N HIS A 113 -1.77 -2.89 -10.28
CA HIS A 113 -0.36 -2.77 -9.92
C HIS A 113 -0.19 -1.82 -8.74
N VAL A 114 0.57 -2.25 -7.73
CA VAL A 114 0.91 -1.45 -6.55
C VAL A 114 2.40 -1.21 -6.56
N GLU A 115 2.81 0.05 -6.39
CA GLU A 115 4.19 0.43 -6.17
C GLU A 115 4.35 1.04 -4.78
N LEU A 116 5.27 0.48 -3.99
CA LEU A 116 5.68 1.02 -2.70
C LEU A 116 7.04 1.71 -2.86
N ALA A 117 7.13 2.99 -2.53
CA ALA A 117 8.42 3.65 -2.39
C ALA A 117 8.78 3.77 -0.91
N VAL A 118 9.91 3.16 -0.53
CA VAL A 118 10.41 3.13 0.85
C VAL A 118 11.93 3.34 0.87
N PRO A 119 12.50 3.87 1.97
CA PRO A 119 13.94 3.98 2.11
C PRO A 119 14.62 2.60 2.15
N VAL A 120 15.61 2.42 1.29
CA VAL A 120 16.47 1.23 1.24
C VAL A 120 17.83 1.57 1.81
N TYR A 121 18.32 0.68 2.66
CA TYR A 121 19.59 0.79 3.35
C TYR A 121 20.54 -0.28 2.84
N LYS A 122 21.71 0.14 2.41
CA LYS A 122 22.79 -0.77 1.99
C LYS A 122 23.70 -1.05 3.18
N CYS A 123 23.83 -2.32 3.56
CA CYS A 123 24.77 -2.72 4.60
C CYS A 123 26.22 -2.51 4.14
N ALA A 124 27.00 -1.71 4.87
CA ALA A 124 28.39 -1.43 4.55
C ALA A 124 29.31 -2.68 4.62
N SER A 125 28.93 -3.67 5.43
CA SER A 125 29.72 -4.90 5.62
C SER A 125 29.45 -5.96 4.55
N CYS A 126 28.19 -6.32 4.30
CA CYS A 126 27.84 -7.41 3.38
C CYS A 126 27.18 -6.97 2.07
N GLY A 127 26.94 -5.67 1.88
CA GLY A 127 26.34 -5.09 0.68
C GLY A 127 24.83 -5.31 0.52
N GLN A 128 24.17 -5.99 1.46
CA GLN A 128 22.73 -6.27 1.39
C GLN A 128 21.91 -4.98 1.41
N GLU A 129 21.06 -4.80 0.40
CA GLU A 129 20.00 -3.80 0.36
C GLU A 129 18.76 -4.33 1.09
N GLN A 130 18.19 -3.51 1.97
CA GLN A 130 17.06 -3.89 2.83
C GLN A 130 16.33 -2.67 3.36
N VAL A 131 15.07 -2.83 3.77
CA VAL A 131 14.39 -1.86 4.63
C VAL A 131 14.84 -2.02 6.09
N ARG A 132 14.59 -1.01 6.93
CA ARG A 132 14.95 -1.06 8.35
C ARG A 132 14.27 -2.18 9.12
N GLU A 133 12.96 -2.30 8.97
CA GLU A 133 12.13 -3.33 9.57
C GLU A 133 10.84 -3.48 8.73
N ALA A 134 10.39 -4.72 8.50
CA ALA A 134 9.15 -4.96 7.74
C ALA A 134 7.91 -4.34 8.42
N GLY A 135 7.86 -4.40 9.75
CA GLY A 135 6.74 -3.88 10.54
C GLY A 135 6.53 -2.37 10.43
N GLU A 136 7.51 -1.60 9.95
CA GLU A 136 7.32 -0.17 9.67
C GLU A 136 6.38 0.03 8.47
N ILE A 137 6.52 -0.78 7.42
CA ILE A 137 5.63 -0.75 6.25
C ILE A 137 4.23 -1.19 6.65
N GLU A 138 4.12 -2.29 7.39
CA GLU A 138 2.82 -2.81 7.88
C GLU A 138 2.07 -1.77 8.73
N GLY A 139 2.80 -1.00 9.54
CA GLY A 139 2.22 0.05 10.37
C GLY A 139 1.78 1.31 9.59
N LEU A 140 2.46 1.66 8.50
CA LEU A 140 2.18 2.87 7.71
C LEU A 140 1.17 2.63 6.58
N ALA A 141 1.12 1.41 6.03
CA ALA A 141 0.30 1.07 4.86
C ALA A 141 -1.20 1.39 5.00
N PRO A 142 -1.87 1.14 6.15
CA PRO A 142 -3.29 1.47 6.30
C PRO A 142 -3.58 2.96 6.07
N ALA A 143 -2.77 3.84 6.65
CA ALA A 143 -2.95 5.29 6.53
C ALA A 143 -2.55 5.78 5.12
N ALA A 144 -1.45 5.27 4.56
CA ALA A 144 -1.05 5.62 3.18
C ALA A 144 -2.14 5.25 2.15
N LEU A 145 -2.76 4.06 2.28
CA LEU A 145 -3.90 3.65 1.45
C LEU A 145 -5.13 4.53 1.67
N ALA A 146 -5.45 4.85 2.93
CA ALA A 146 -6.55 5.74 3.25
C ALA A 146 -6.37 7.13 2.61
N HIS A 147 -5.16 7.68 2.66
CA HIS A 147 -4.80 8.93 1.99
C HIS A 147 -4.94 8.82 0.46
N ALA A 148 -4.53 7.70 -0.14
CA ALA A 148 -4.71 7.46 -1.57
C ALA A 148 -6.18 7.43 -1.99
N PHE A 149 -7.03 6.74 -1.23
CA PHE A 149 -8.46 6.68 -1.51
C PHE A 149 -9.15 8.02 -1.30
N GLN A 150 -8.77 8.76 -0.25
CA GLN A 150 -9.30 10.09 0.02
C GLN A 150 -8.92 11.08 -1.09
N ALA A 151 -7.67 11.09 -1.52
CA ALA A 151 -7.20 11.93 -2.62
C ALA A 151 -7.93 11.62 -3.94
N ALA A 152 -8.25 10.34 -4.18
CA ALA A 152 -9.01 9.91 -5.34
C ALA A 152 -10.54 10.11 -5.21
N GLY A 153 -11.03 10.57 -4.05
CA GLY A 153 -12.45 10.78 -3.78
C GLY A 153 -13.26 9.49 -3.64
N ILE A 154 -12.61 8.36 -3.36
CA ILE A 154 -13.25 7.05 -3.24
C ILE A 154 -13.88 6.90 -1.86
N LYS A 155 -15.15 6.49 -1.82
CA LYS A 155 -15.92 6.30 -0.58
C LYS A 155 -16.21 4.81 -0.32
N PRO A 156 -16.35 4.39 0.95
CA PRO A 156 -16.89 3.07 1.30
C PRO A 156 -18.25 2.83 0.65
N GLN A 157 -18.53 1.58 0.27
CA GLN A 157 -19.92 1.15 0.07
C GLN A 157 -20.58 1.03 1.44
N ALA A 158 -21.72 1.70 1.64
CA ALA A 158 -22.54 1.56 2.84
C ALA A 158 -23.25 0.21 2.86
#